data_AF-A0A7X6XA01-F1
#
_entry.id   AF-A0A7X6XA01-F1
#
_cell.length_a   1.000
_cell.length_b   1.000
_cell.length_c   1.000
_cell.angle_alpha   90.00
_cell.angle_beta   90.00
_cell.angle_gamma   90.00
#
_symmetry.space_group_name_H-M   'P 1'
#
loop_
_entity.id
_entity.type
_entity.pdbx_description
1 polymer ?
#
loop_
_entity_poly.entity_id
_entity_poly.type
_entity_poly.pdbx_seq_one_letter_code
_entity_poly.pdbx_strand_id
1 'polypeptide(L)'
;MPIFAQVAIVAFMVVLGIFIFRYTKFELKTQTLTLVSMLIIIAIALGTRYLTISLPIFGPESFEIKFDTIPIMFAGILFGPAWGFIAGLTTDLLQLMFSGVAYPFFGFTLNLVLTGVIAGFVFSNKNKLSAKFMTFLTQTFIAIVSVIAIMYLSLNNTIRLSGEVFTLTLPIKIISSLVIFVLAFIIIIYLYRIQNHIEDEKEKFFMSRFTTVVVLCEVIIQMILTSLWLSIMFELPWIVYMAPRVVEAILMIFVYVVIGQLLYRLVFKRLLSNYHEQS
;
A
#
# COMPACT_ATOMS: atom_id res chain seq x y z
N MET A 1 -24.84 7.48 -10.12
CA MET A 1 -23.86 7.98 -9.13
C MET A 1 -22.38 7.77 -9.49
N PRO A 2 -21.93 6.71 -10.20
CA PRO A 2 -20.48 6.48 -10.40
C PRO A 2 -19.78 7.49 -11.33
N ILE A 3 -20.48 8.07 -12.32
CA ILE A 3 -19.88 9.03 -13.27
C ILE A 3 -19.40 10.30 -12.57
N PHE A 4 -20.20 10.87 -11.65
CA PHE A 4 -19.81 12.08 -10.92
C PHE A 4 -18.59 11.82 -10.02
N ALA A 5 -18.55 10.67 -9.36
CA ALA A 5 -17.40 10.25 -8.56
C ALA A 5 -16.14 10.09 -9.42
N GLN A 6 -16.25 9.48 -10.61
CA GLN A 6 -15.12 9.34 -11.53
C GLN A 6 -14.59 10.69 -12.00
N VAL A 7 -15.48 11.62 -12.40
CA VAL A 7 -15.07 12.99 -12.79
C VAL A 7 -14.36 13.70 -11.65
N ALA A 8 -14.87 13.58 -10.42
CA ALA A 8 -14.24 14.16 -9.24
C ALA A 8 -12.86 13.54 -8.95
N ILE A 9 -12.71 12.21 -9.08
CA ILE A 9 -11.44 11.51 -8.89
C ILE A 9 -10.41 11.95 -9.94
N VAL A 10 -10.82 12.06 -11.22
CA VAL A 10 -9.93 12.54 -12.29
C VAL A 10 -9.52 13.99 -12.04
N ALA A 11 -10.45 14.87 -11.67
CA ALA A 11 -10.14 16.25 -11.31
C ALA A 11 -9.17 16.32 -10.13
N PHE A 12 -9.37 15.51 -9.10
CA PHE A 12 -8.47 15.40 -7.96
C PHE A 12 -7.07 14.93 -8.37
N MET A 13 -6.97 13.91 -9.24
CA MET A 13 -5.68 13.44 -9.77
C MET A 13 -4.93 14.54 -10.54
N VAL A 14 -5.63 15.34 -11.34
CA VAL A 14 -5.03 16.47 -12.07
C VAL A 14 -4.51 17.53 -11.10
N VAL A 15 -5.31 17.92 -10.10
CA VAL A 15 -4.89 18.90 -9.07
C VAL A 15 -3.70 18.37 -8.26
N LEU A 16 -3.75 17.10 -7.86
CA LEU A 16 -2.65 16.42 -7.17
C LEU A 16 -1.38 16.41 -8.01
N GLY A 17 -1.49 16.12 -9.31
CA GLY A 17 -0.39 16.19 -10.25
C GLY A 17 0.23 17.59 -10.29
N ILE A 18 -0.58 18.62 -10.56
CA ILE A 18 -0.11 20.02 -10.59
C ILE A 18 0.60 20.40 -9.29
N PHE A 19 0.06 20.00 -8.14
CA PHE A 19 0.68 20.22 -6.84
C PHE A 19 2.05 19.54 -6.74
N ILE A 20 2.15 18.25 -7.04
CA ILE A 20 3.39 17.48 -6.91
C ILE A 20 4.49 18.04 -7.82
N PHE A 21 4.18 18.29 -9.10
CA PHE A 21 5.14 18.81 -10.06
C PHE A 21 5.61 20.22 -9.74
N ARG A 22 4.82 21.00 -9.00
CA ARG A 22 5.22 22.34 -8.53
C ARG A 22 6.12 22.31 -7.30
N TYR A 23 5.90 21.38 -6.38
CA TYR A 23 6.66 21.29 -5.12
C TYR A 23 7.93 20.44 -5.21
N THR A 24 8.07 19.62 -6.24
CA THR A 24 9.22 18.72 -6.39
C THR A 24 10.09 19.11 -7.56
N LYS A 25 11.42 19.02 -7.38
CA LYS A 25 12.37 19.26 -8.46
C LYS A 25 12.29 18.08 -9.43
N PHE A 26 11.56 18.25 -10.52
CA PHE A 26 11.46 17.24 -11.57
C PHE A 26 12.64 17.38 -12.52
N GLU A 27 13.59 16.44 -12.43
CA GLU A 27 14.75 16.38 -13.31
C GLU A 27 14.56 15.25 -14.34
N LEU A 28 14.51 15.62 -15.62
CA LEU A 28 14.47 14.67 -16.73
C LEU A 28 15.89 14.20 -17.07
N LYS A 29 16.31 13.12 -16.42
CA LYS A 29 17.55 12.39 -16.76
C LYS A 29 17.20 11.10 -17.48
N THR A 30 17.92 10.79 -18.56
CA THR A 30 17.70 9.57 -19.36
C THR A 30 17.79 8.31 -18.50
N GLN A 31 18.75 8.24 -17.58
CA GLN A 31 18.89 7.10 -16.66
C GLN A 31 17.65 6.91 -15.77
N THR A 32 17.10 8.00 -15.23
CA THR A 32 15.90 7.97 -14.40
C THR A 32 14.69 7.49 -15.21
N LEU A 33 14.51 8.01 -16.42
CA LEU A 33 13.43 7.58 -17.31
C LEU A 33 13.52 6.08 -17.61
N THR A 34 14.71 5.56 -17.92
CA THR A 34 14.92 4.13 -18.21
C THR A 34 14.62 3.25 -16.99
N LEU A 35 15.13 3.63 -15.81
CA LEU A 35 14.91 2.85 -14.58
C LEU A 35 13.45 2.85 -14.13
N VAL A 36 12.76 4.00 -14.21
CA VAL A 36 11.32 4.08 -13.93
C VAL A 36 10.53 3.23 -14.92
N SER A 37 10.89 3.24 -16.21
CA SER A 37 10.25 2.40 -17.22
C SER A 37 10.43 0.90 -16.93
N MET A 38 11.61 0.48 -16.49
CA MET A 38 11.85 -0.90 -16.04
C MET A 38 10.97 -1.26 -14.84
N LEU A 39 10.86 -0.37 -13.85
CA LEU A 39 10.00 -0.58 -12.68
C LEU A 39 8.52 -0.67 -13.07
N ILE A 40 8.05 0.16 -14.00
CA ILE A 40 6.68 0.10 -14.53
C ILE A 40 6.42 -1.24 -15.21
N ILE A 41 7.34 -1.73 -16.05
CA ILE A 41 7.19 -3.03 -16.71
C ILE A 41 7.15 -4.17 -15.67
N ILE A 42 7.99 -4.12 -14.65
CA ILE A 42 7.95 -5.10 -13.54
C ILE A 42 6.62 -4.99 -12.79
N ALA A 43 6.11 -3.78 -12.53
CA ALA A 43 4.83 -3.57 -11.87
C ALA A 43 3.67 -4.18 -12.67
N ILE A 44 3.64 -3.94 -13.99
CA ILE A 44 2.64 -4.53 -14.89
C ILE A 44 2.73 -6.06 -14.84
N ALA A 45 3.93 -6.62 -14.96
CA ALA A 45 4.12 -8.07 -14.91
C ALA A 45 3.58 -8.67 -13.60
N LEU A 46 3.92 -8.07 -12.46
CA LEU A 46 3.46 -8.51 -11.13
C LEU A 46 1.96 -8.26 -10.86
N GLY A 47 1.37 -7.25 -11.51
CA GLY A 47 -0.03 -6.88 -11.37
C GLY A 47 -0.97 -7.69 -12.25
N THR A 48 -0.44 -8.45 -13.20
CA THR A 48 -1.26 -9.33 -14.04
C THR A 48 -1.99 -10.37 -13.19
N ARG A 49 -3.29 -10.58 -13.47
CA ARG A 49 -4.21 -11.46 -12.72
C ARG A 49 -3.70 -12.89 -12.48
N TYR A 50 -2.74 -13.36 -13.27
CA TYR A 50 -2.11 -14.68 -13.11
C TYR A 50 -1.15 -14.78 -11.91
N LEU A 51 -0.63 -13.65 -11.40
CA LEU A 51 0.27 -13.61 -10.24
C LEU A 51 -0.40 -13.07 -8.98
N THR A 52 -1.61 -12.51 -9.10
CA THR A 52 -2.43 -12.07 -7.96
C THR A 52 -3.14 -13.27 -7.34
N ILE A 53 -2.80 -13.61 -6.10
CA ILE A 53 -3.48 -14.66 -5.36
C ILE A 53 -4.78 -14.08 -4.79
N SER A 54 -5.91 -14.48 -5.37
CA SER A 54 -7.24 -14.13 -4.88
C SER A 54 -7.75 -15.25 -3.96
N LEU A 55 -7.99 -14.95 -2.68
CA LEU A 55 -8.58 -15.91 -1.74
C LEU A 55 -10.05 -15.54 -1.51
N PRO A 56 -11.03 -16.37 -1.88
CA PRO A 56 -12.45 -16.06 -1.71
C PRO A 56 -12.91 -16.30 -0.26
N ILE A 57 -12.24 -15.68 0.72
CA ILE A 57 -12.48 -15.91 2.16
C ILE A 57 -13.68 -15.09 2.66
N PHE A 58 -14.11 -14.04 1.94
CA PHE A 58 -15.24 -13.16 2.32
C PHE A 58 -16.18 -12.83 1.14
N GLY A 59 -16.31 -13.75 0.18
CA GLY A 59 -17.11 -13.58 -1.04
C GLY A 59 -16.26 -13.43 -2.31
N PRO A 60 -16.89 -13.22 -3.48
CA PRO A 60 -16.16 -12.98 -4.72
C PRO A 60 -15.31 -11.70 -4.59
N GLU A 61 -14.02 -11.80 -4.95
CA GLU A 61 -13.08 -10.66 -5.07
C GLU A 61 -12.69 -9.95 -3.75
N SER A 62 -12.90 -10.60 -2.59
CA SER A 62 -12.74 -9.93 -1.30
C SER A 62 -11.30 -9.78 -0.80
N PHE A 63 -10.37 -10.65 -1.22
CA PHE A 63 -8.99 -10.67 -0.74
C PHE A 63 -8.04 -10.93 -1.90
N GLU A 64 -7.16 -9.97 -2.18
CA GLU A 64 -6.21 -10.03 -3.29
C GLU A 64 -4.81 -9.63 -2.81
N ILE A 65 -3.83 -10.53 -2.94
CA ILE A 65 -2.43 -10.19 -2.66
C ILE A 65 -1.83 -9.54 -3.90
N LYS A 66 -1.57 -8.22 -3.81
CA LYS A 66 -1.02 -7.41 -4.91
C LYS A 66 0.48 -7.16 -4.72
N PHE A 67 1.30 -7.45 -5.72
CA PHE A 67 2.76 -7.26 -5.66
C PHE A 67 3.26 -6.12 -6.56
N ASP A 68 2.42 -5.59 -7.43
CA ASP A 68 2.67 -4.43 -8.30
C ASP A 68 2.90 -3.13 -7.52
N THR A 69 2.34 -3.03 -6.31
CA THR A 69 2.58 -1.94 -5.37
C THR A 69 4.08 -1.73 -5.09
N ILE A 70 4.87 -2.81 -5.05
CA ILE A 70 6.28 -2.74 -4.62
C ILE A 70 7.13 -1.94 -5.63
N PRO A 71 7.20 -2.29 -6.93
CA PRO A 71 7.94 -1.48 -7.89
C PRO A 71 7.49 -0.01 -7.96
N ILE A 72 6.19 0.26 -7.80
CA ILE A 72 5.64 1.63 -7.80
C ILE A 72 6.13 2.41 -6.57
N MET A 73 6.11 1.80 -5.39
CA MET A 73 6.72 2.38 -4.18
C MET A 73 8.19 2.69 -4.42
N PHE A 74 8.94 1.78 -5.04
CA PHE A 74 10.37 2.01 -5.33
C PHE A 74 10.60 3.15 -6.31
N ALA A 75 9.75 3.34 -7.32
CA ALA A 75 9.84 4.49 -8.21
C ALA A 75 9.73 5.81 -7.43
N GLY A 76 8.79 5.87 -6.48
CA GLY A 76 8.65 7.00 -5.56
C GLY A 76 9.85 7.17 -4.61
N ILE A 77 10.32 6.09 -3.98
CA ILE A 77 11.43 6.10 -3.02
C ILE A 77 12.73 6.57 -3.67
N LEU A 78 13.03 6.07 -4.87
CA LEU A 78 14.30 6.30 -5.55
C LEU A 78 14.35 7.64 -6.28
N PHE A 79 13.25 8.03 -6.92
CA PHE A 79 13.23 9.17 -7.84
C PHE A 79 12.33 10.31 -7.37
N GLY A 80 11.62 10.15 -6.25
CA GLY A 80 10.77 11.16 -5.65
C GLY A 80 9.30 11.04 -6.08
N PRO A 81 8.41 11.85 -5.46
CA PRO A 81 6.96 11.70 -5.60
C PRO A 81 6.43 11.99 -7.00
N ALA A 82 7.08 12.87 -7.80
CA ALA A 82 6.68 13.12 -9.18
C ALA A 82 6.85 11.88 -10.07
N TRP A 83 7.97 11.17 -9.94
CA TRP A 83 8.19 9.92 -10.65
C TRP A 83 7.31 8.78 -10.11
N GLY A 84 7.02 8.78 -8.81
CA GLY A 84 6.01 7.90 -8.21
C GLY A 84 4.60 8.11 -8.80
N PHE A 85 4.19 9.38 -9.00
CA PHE A 85 2.92 9.73 -9.65
C PHE A 85 2.87 9.18 -11.08
N ILE A 86 3.90 9.44 -11.89
CA ILE A 86 3.97 8.95 -13.28
C ILE A 86 3.95 7.43 -13.33
N ALA A 87 4.72 6.76 -12.46
CA ALA A 87 4.79 5.30 -12.41
C ALA A 87 3.44 4.68 -12.08
N GLY A 88 2.75 5.18 -11.05
CA GLY A 88 1.41 4.69 -10.68
C GLY A 88 0.38 4.91 -11.78
N LEU A 89 0.33 6.13 -12.34
CA LEU A 89 -0.60 6.48 -13.43
C LEU A 89 -0.38 5.60 -14.66
N THR A 90 0.88 5.47 -15.09
CA THR A 90 1.22 4.72 -16.32
C THR A 90 0.99 3.22 -16.14
N THR A 91 1.33 2.67 -14.97
CA THR A 91 1.13 1.25 -14.67
C THR A 91 -0.34 0.89 -14.76
N ASP A 92 -1.22 1.64 -14.09
CA ASP A 92 -2.65 1.34 -14.08
C ASP A 92 -3.26 1.47 -15.47
N LEU A 93 -2.99 2.58 -16.18
CA LEU A 93 -3.53 2.80 -17.52
C LEU A 93 -3.13 1.69 -18.50
N LEU A 94 -1.86 1.24 -18.45
CA LEU A 94 -1.41 0.14 -19.28
C LEU A 94 -2.05 -1.20 -18.87
N GLN A 95 -2.17 -1.49 -17.57
CA GLN A 95 -2.88 -2.69 -17.11
C GLN A 95 -4.35 -2.69 -17.55
N LEU A 96 -5.02 -1.54 -17.49
CA LEU A 96 -6.40 -1.38 -17.99
C LEU A 96 -6.50 -1.66 -19.49
N MET A 97 -5.53 -1.21 -20.29
CA MET A 97 -5.47 -1.49 -21.72
C MET A 97 -5.32 -2.99 -22.02
N PHE A 98 -4.51 -3.72 -21.24
CA PHE A 98 -4.28 -5.16 -21.46
C PHE A 98 -5.34 -6.06 -20.84
N SER A 99 -6.06 -5.60 -19.82
CA SER A 99 -7.02 -6.43 -19.07
C SER A 99 -8.38 -6.61 -19.77
N GLY A 100 -8.71 -5.77 -20.75
CA GLY A 100 -9.98 -5.86 -21.48
C GLY A 100 -11.22 -5.55 -20.63
N VAL A 101 -11.05 -4.83 -19.51
CA VAL A 101 -12.16 -4.45 -18.61
C VAL A 101 -13.08 -3.44 -19.32
N ALA A 102 -14.36 -3.79 -19.44
CA ALA A 102 -15.35 -2.97 -20.16
C ALA A 102 -15.66 -1.63 -19.48
N TYR A 103 -15.59 -1.58 -18.14
CA TYR A 103 -15.91 -0.39 -17.34
C TYR A 103 -14.82 -0.14 -16.29
N PRO A 104 -13.73 0.56 -16.65
CA PRO A 104 -12.67 0.88 -15.70
C PRO A 104 -13.16 1.88 -14.64
N PHE A 105 -12.66 1.74 -13.42
CA PHE A 105 -12.92 2.68 -12.33
C PHE A 105 -11.62 3.39 -11.93
N PHE A 106 -11.51 4.67 -12.25
CA PHE A 106 -10.30 5.49 -12.04
C PHE A 106 -9.91 5.70 -10.56
N GLY A 107 -10.74 5.29 -9.61
CA GLY A 107 -10.34 5.25 -8.19
C GLY A 107 -9.18 4.27 -7.94
N PHE A 108 -9.10 3.18 -8.69
CA PHE A 108 -7.97 2.25 -8.60
C PHE A 108 -6.69 2.83 -9.22
N THR A 109 -6.80 3.65 -10.26
CA THR A 109 -5.70 4.47 -10.78
C THR A 109 -5.17 5.40 -9.69
N LEU A 110 -6.08 6.09 -8.98
CA LEU A 110 -5.70 6.98 -7.88
C LEU A 110 -4.97 6.23 -6.76
N ASN A 111 -5.35 4.98 -6.47
CA ASN A 111 -4.66 4.15 -5.49
C ASN A 111 -3.19 3.93 -5.86
N LEU A 112 -2.90 3.52 -7.10
CA LEU A 112 -1.52 3.30 -7.55
C LEU A 112 -0.71 4.61 -7.61
N VAL A 113 -1.34 5.70 -8.03
CA VAL A 113 -0.73 7.05 -7.99
C VAL A 113 -0.36 7.43 -6.55
N LEU A 114 -1.29 7.31 -5.60
CA LEU A 114 -1.04 7.65 -4.21
C LEU A 114 0.03 6.77 -3.57
N THR A 115 0.10 5.49 -3.91
CA THR A 115 1.16 4.59 -3.44
C THR A 115 2.54 5.15 -3.77
N GLY A 116 2.79 5.51 -5.03
CA GLY A 116 4.08 6.06 -5.45
C GLY A 116 4.37 7.42 -4.83
N VAL A 117 3.34 8.26 -4.71
CA VAL A 117 3.45 9.61 -4.15
C VAL A 117 3.74 9.59 -2.65
N ILE A 118 3.01 8.80 -1.86
CA ILE A 118 3.23 8.63 -0.41
C ILE A 118 4.64 8.11 -0.17
N ALA A 119 5.06 7.09 -0.92
CA ALA A 119 6.41 6.54 -0.83
C ALA A 119 7.48 7.61 -1.09
N GLY A 120 7.30 8.41 -2.15
CA GLY A 120 8.21 9.49 -2.48
C GLY A 120 8.27 10.60 -1.43
N PHE A 121 7.14 11.03 -0.86
CA PHE A 121 7.14 12.07 0.17
C PHE A 121 7.80 11.63 1.47
N VAL A 122 7.52 10.41 1.96
CA VAL A 122 8.10 9.89 3.20
C VAL A 122 9.63 9.81 3.11
N PHE A 123 10.16 9.38 1.96
CA PHE A 123 11.61 9.27 1.76
C PHE A 123 12.28 10.59 1.39
N SER A 124 11.61 11.47 0.67
CA SER A 124 12.13 12.81 0.33
C SER A 124 12.18 13.74 1.54
N ASN A 125 11.41 13.46 2.59
CA ASN A 125 11.42 14.29 3.78
C ASN A 125 12.78 14.20 4.49
N LYS A 126 13.46 15.34 4.64
CA LYS A 126 14.77 15.44 5.30
C LYS A 126 14.67 15.46 6.83
N ASN A 127 13.47 15.37 7.39
CA ASN A 127 13.28 15.32 8.84
C ASN A 127 14.09 14.19 9.46
N LYS A 128 14.96 14.58 10.40
CA LYS A 128 15.82 13.71 11.20
C LYS A 128 15.05 13.05 12.34
N LEU A 129 13.85 12.53 12.06
CA LEU A 129 13.18 11.69 13.04
C LEU A 129 14.03 10.43 13.24
N SER A 130 14.33 10.12 14.50
CA SER A 130 15.05 8.90 14.86
C SER A 130 14.32 7.69 14.27
N ALA A 131 15.07 6.75 13.70
CA ALA A 131 14.52 5.50 13.16
C ALA A 131 13.70 4.75 14.22
N LYS A 132 14.09 4.86 15.50
CA LYS A 132 13.37 4.28 16.66
C LYS A 132 12.05 4.98 16.94
N PHE A 133 11.99 6.30 16.77
CA PHE A 133 10.76 7.06 16.97
C PHE A 133 9.75 6.79 15.85
N MET A 134 10.23 6.72 14.60
CA MET A 134 9.37 6.38 13.46
C MET A 134 8.79 4.97 13.58
N THR A 135 9.58 3.98 13.99
CA THR A 135 9.04 2.63 14.20
C THR A 135 8.11 2.53 15.39
N PHE A 136 8.40 3.21 16.50
CA PHE A 136 7.47 3.30 17.62
C PHE A 136 6.11 3.85 17.13
N LEU A 137 6.13 4.95 16.36
CA LEU A 137 4.91 5.53 15.80
C LEU A 137 4.17 4.53 14.89
N THR A 138 4.88 3.80 14.02
CA THR A 138 4.24 2.77 13.18
C THR A 138 3.68 1.60 13.98
N GLN A 139 4.35 1.15 15.04
CA GLN A 139 3.88 0.06 15.89
C GLN A 139 2.63 0.48 16.67
N THR A 140 2.62 1.69 17.22
CA THR A 140 1.43 2.27 17.87
C THR A 140 0.28 2.35 16.87
N PHE A 141 0.53 2.78 15.64
CA PHE A 141 -0.51 2.87 14.61
C PHE A 141 -1.07 1.50 14.22
N ILE A 142 -0.22 0.48 14.02
CA ILE A 142 -0.67 -0.91 13.77
C ILE A 142 -1.53 -1.43 14.93
N ALA A 143 -1.12 -1.16 16.18
CA ALA A 143 -1.89 -1.55 17.36
C ALA A 143 -3.26 -0.86 17.44
N ILE A 144 -3.34 0.43 17.09
CA ILE A 144 -4.61 1.16 17.05
C ILE A 144 -5.53 0.58 15.98
N VAL A 145 -5.02 0.33 14.77
CA VAL A 145 -5.82 -0.24 13.68
C VAL A 145 -6.33 -1.64 14.03
N SER A 146 -5.51 -2.49 14.65
CA SER A 146 -5.94 -3.83 15.06
C SER A 146 -7.00 -3.79 16.16
N VAL A 147 -6.89 -2.88 17.14
CA VAL A 147 -7.91 -2.67 18.18
C VAL A 147 -9.23 -2.18 17.58
N ILE A 148 -9.18 -1.22 16.66
CA ILE A 148 -10.38 -0.72 15.96
C ILE A 148 -11.07 -1.85 15.20
N ALA A 149 -10.29 -2.71 14.53
CA ALA A 149 -10.82 -3.85 13.79
C ALA A 149 -11.50 -4.88 14.70
N ILE A 150 -10.88 -5.21 15.84
CA ILE A 150 -11.45 -6.13 16.83
C ILE A 150 -12.74 -5.55 17.43
N MET A 151 -12.73 -4.27 17.77
CA MET A 151 -13.91 -3.56 18.28
C MET A 151 -15.05 -3.58 17.24
N TYR A 152 -14.73 -3.34 15.96
CA TYR A 152 -15.69 -3.38 14.87
C TYR A 152 -16.32 -4.78 14.70
N LEU A 153 -15.51 -5.85 14.72
CA LEU A 153 -16.00 -7.23 14.64
C LEU A 153 -16.88 -7.61 15.85
N SER A 154 -16.55 -7.09 17.02
CA SER A 154 -17.32 -7.33 18.25
C SER A 154 -18.71 -6.71 18.17
N LEU A 155 -18.80 -5.43 17.77
CA LEU A 155 -20.04 -4.65 17.77
C LEU A 155 -21.04 -5.06 16.68
N ASN A 156 -20.58 -5.59 15.54
CA ASN A 156 -21.45 -5.88 14.40
C ASN A 156 -21.85 -7.36 14.34
N ASN A 157 -23.14 -7.65 14.24
CA ASN A 157 -23.67 -9.03 14.27
C ASN A 157 -23.91 -9.62 12.87
N THR A 158 -23.91 -8.80 11.84
CA THR A 158 -24.16 -9.21 10.45
C THR A 158 -23.24 -8.46 9.51
N ILE A 159 -22.59 -9.16 8.60
CA ILE A 159 -21.94 -8.55 7.44
C ILE A 159 -22.83 -8.87 6.23
N ARG A 160 -23.34 -7.85 5.56
CA ARG A 160 -24.12 -8.03 4.32
C ARG A 160 -23.14 -8.02 3.15
N LEU A 161 -22.73 -9.19 2.67
CA LEU A 161 -21.79 -9.32 1.54
C LEU A 161 -22.59 -9.77 0.33
N SER A 162 -22.60 -8.96 -0.74
CA SER A 162 -23.14 -9.34 -2.05
C SER A 162 -24.59 -9.87 -2.04
N GLY A 163 -25.46 -9.28 -1.21
CA GLY A 163 -26.87 -9.68 -1.11
C GLY A 163 -27.15 -10.84 -0.15
N GLU A 164 -26.13 -11.57 0.31
CA GLU A 164 -26.26 -12.58 1.36
C GLU A 164 -25.90 -11.98 2.73
N VAL A 165 -26.74 -12.26 3.73
CA VAL A 165 -26.50 -11.83 5.11
C VAL A 165 -25.67 -12.90 5.80
N PHE A 166 -24.36 -12.69 5.86
CA PHE A 166 -23.49 -13.51 6.70
C PHE A 166 -23.67 -13.07 8.15
N THR A 167 -24.37 -13.88 8.93
CA THR A 167 -24.45 -13.70 10.38
C THR A 167 -23.10 -14.05 10.99
N LEU A 168 -22.45 -13.08 11.63
CA LEU A 168 -21.23 -13.33 12.39
C LEU A 168 -21.61 -14.07 13.66
N THR A 169 -21.53 -15.39 13.63
CA THR A 169 -21.69 -16.20 14.83
C THR A 169 -20.57 -15.90 15.81
N LEU A 170 -20.87 -16.01 17.11
CA LEU A 170 -19.93 -15.73 18.19
C LEU A 170 -18.58 -16.48 18.04
N PRO A 171 -18.53 -17.75 17.58
CA PRO A 171 -17.27 -18.43 17.30
C PRO A 171 -16.44 -17.76 16.20
N ILE A 172 -17.05 -17.32 15.10
CA ILE A 172 -16.35 -16.66 13.98
C ILE A 172 -15.74 -15.33 14.43
N LYS A 173 -16.45 -14.56 15.27
CA LYS A 173 -15.93 -13.31 15.84
C LYS A 173 -14.70 -13.53 16.71
N ILE A 174 -14.76 -14.52 17.60
CA ILE A 174 -13.63 -14.85 18.48
C ILE A 174 -12.43 -15.30 17.65
N ILE A 175 -12.62 -16.23 16.72
CA ILE A 175 -11.53 -16.74 15.87
C ILE A 175 -10.90 -15.62 15.04
N SER A 176 -11.70 -14.81 14.35
CA SER A 176 -11.19 -13.70 13.53
C SER A 176 -10.48 -12.63 14.36
N SER A 177 -11.02 -12.25 15.53
CA SER A 177 -10.36 -11.30 16.43
C SER A 177 -9.03 -11.83 16.98
N LEU A 178 -8.95 -13.13 17.30
CA LEU A 178 -7.73 -13.78 17.77
C LEU A 178 -6.67 -13.82 16.67
N VAL A 179 -7.06 -14.15 15.43
CA VAL A 179 -6.15 -14.12 14.28
C VAL A 179 -5.59 -12.72 14.05
N ILE A 180 -6.43 -11.68 14.05
CA ILE A 180 -6.00 -10.28 13.91
C ILE A 180 -5.01 -9.90 14.99
N PHE A 181 -5.31 -10.23 16.26
CA PHE A 181 -4.44 -9.93 17.39
C PHE A 181 -3.08 -10.64 17.29
N VAL A 182 -3.08 -11.94 16.98
CA VAL A 182 -1.85 -12.75 16.85
C VAL A 182 -0.99 -12.23 15.71
N LEU A 183 -1.57 -11.93 14.55
CA LEU A 183 -0.83 -11.38 13.41
C LEU A 183 -0.24 -10.00 13.73
N ALA A 184 -1.01 -9.09 14.32
CA ALA A 184 -0.52 -7.78 14.74
C ALA A 184 0.64 -7.91 15.75
N PHE A 185 0.52 -8.82 16.72
CA PHE A 185 1.55 -9.07 17.71
C PHE A 185 2.84 -9.61 17.08
N ILE A 186 2.74 -10.58 16.16
CA ILE A 186 3.88 -11.12 15.41
C ILE A 186 4.60 -10.02 14.63
N ILE A 187 3.85 -9.15 13.94
CA ILE A 187 4.42 -8.05 13.16
C ILE A 187 5.15 -7.05 14.06
N ILE A 188 4.54 -6.65 15.19
CA ILE A 188 5.17 -5.71 16.12
C ILE A 188 6.49 -6.28 16.67
N ILE A 189 6.50 -7.55 17.08
CA ILE A 189 7.72 -8.23 17.55
C ILE A 189 8.77 -8.31 16.43
N TYR A 190 8.35 -8.67 15.22
CA TYR A 190 9.24 -8.78 14.08
C TYR A 190 9.91 -7.44 13.75
N LEU A 191 9.14 -6.35 13.71
CA LEU A 191 9.66 -4.99 13.52
C LEU A 191 10.62 -4.57 14.63
N TYR A 192 10.28 -4.85 15.89
CA TYR A 192 11.15 -4.56 17.04
C TYR A 192 12.48 -5.34 16.94
N ARG A 193 12.42 -6.62 16.57
CA ARG A 193 13.61 -7.47 16.42
C ARG A 193 14.52 -7.00 15.30
N ILE A 194 13.95 -6.62 14.16
CA ILE A 194 14.70 -6.06 13.02
C ILE A 194 15.50 -4.84 13.44
N GLN A 195 14.87 -3.90 14.15
CA GLN A 195 15.56 -2.67 14.56
C GLN A 195 16.73 -2.89 15.51
N ASN A 196 16.62 -3.90 16.38
CA ASN A 196 17.67 -4.21 17.34
C ASN A 196 18.77 -5.09 16.76
N HIS A 197 18.49 -5.86 15.70
CA HIS A 197 19.47 -6.77 15.09
C HIS A 197 20.28 -6.16 13.95
N ILE A 198 19.73 -5.15 13.27
CA ILE A 198 20.49 -4.40 12.27
C ILE A 198 21.51 -3.54 13.03
N GLU A 199 22.80 -3.65 12.71
CA GLU A 199 23.84 -2.78 13.30
C GLU A 199 23.99 -1.47 12.50
N ASP A 200 23.82 -1.54 11.17
CA ASP A 200 23.95 -0.39 10.26
C ASP A 200 22.79 0.63 10.43
N GLU A 201 23.13 1.85 10.86
CA GLU A 201 22.17 2.94 11.02
C GLU A 201 21.45 3.31 9.70
N LYS A 202 22.09 3.15 8.53
CA LYS A 202 21.45 3.42 7.24
C LYS A 202 20.36 2.40 6.93
N GLU A 203 20.62 1.13 7.22
CA GLU A 203 19.65 0.06 7.04
C GLU A 203 18.47 0.24 8.00
N LYS A 204 18.72 0.57 9.28
CA LYS A 204 17.65 0.89 10.24
C LYS A 204 16.75 2.01 9.75
N PHE A 205 17.35 3.08 9.22
CA PHE A 205 16.62 4.24 8.75
C PHE A 205 15.77 3.92 7.51
N PHE A 206 16.33 3.18 6.56
CA PHE A 206 15.58 2.71 5.39
C PHE A 206 14.39 1.85 5.80
N MET A 207 14.60 0.82 6.63
CA MET A 207 13.53 -0.10 7.05
C MET A 207 12.41 0.63 7.79
N SER A 208 12.77 1.58 8.65
CA SER A 208 11.79 2.36 9.43
C SER A 208 10.89 3.21 8.51
N ARG A 209 11.49 3.93 7.56
CA ARG A 209 10.75 4.70 6.56
C ARG A 209 9.93 3.82 5.63
N PHE A 210 10.50 2.70 5.19
CA PHE A 210 9.81 1.75 4.31
C PHE A 210 8.58 1.16 4.99
N THR A 211 8.71 0.72 6.24
CA THR A 211 7.58 0.23 7.04
C THR A 211 6.51 1.31 7.21
N THR A 212 6.92 2.56 7.44
CA THR A 212 5.99 3.70 7.53
C THR A 212 5.22 3.89 6.23
N VAL A 213 5.89 3.84 5.07
CA VAL A 213 5.24 3.92 3.76
C VAL A 213 4.23 2.79 3.59
N VAL A 214 4.63 1.55 3.86
CA VAL A 214 3.77 0.37 3.74
C VAL A 214 2.51 0.52 4.60
N VAL A 215 2.66 0.88 5.87
CA VAL A 215 1.53 1.05 6.79
C VAL A 215 0.60 2.18 6.34
N LEU A 216 1.15 3.32 5.89
CA LEU A 216 0.34 4.42 5.38
C LEU A 216 -0.43 4.04 4.11
N CYS A 217 0.22 3.35 3.17
CA CYS A 217 -0.43 2.88 1.95
C CYS A 217 -1.54 1.87 2.28
N GLU A 218 -1.27 0.87 3.13
CA GLU A 218 -2.26 -0.15 3.47
C GLU A 218 -3.48 0.43 4.19
N VAL A 219 -3.29 1.40 5.09
CA VAL A 219 -4.42 2.00 5.81
C VAL A 219 -5.16 3.04 4.97
N ILE A 220 -4.45 3.96 4.32
CA ILE A 220 -5.11 5.03 3.55
C ILE A 220 -5.70 4.45 2.27
N ILE A 221 -4.93 3.67 1.53
CA ILE A 221 -5.30 3.24 0.18
C ILE A 221 -6.16 1.98 0.25
N GLN A 222 -5.73 0.96 0.99
CA GLN A 222 -6.37 -0.35 0.96
C GLN A 222 -7.56 -0.44 1.91
N MET A 223 -7.42 0.05 3.15
CA MET A 223 -8.54 0.02 4.08
C MET A 223 -9.58 1.10 3.79
N ILE A 224 -9.17 2.34 3.53
CA ILE A 224 -10.12 3.46 3.38
C ILE A 224 -10.58 3.61 1.93
N LEU A 225 -9.66 3.95 1.02
CA LEU A 225 -10.00 4.31 -0.37
C LEU A 225 -10.58 3.12 -1.15
N THR A 226 -9.92 1.96 -1.12
CA THR A 226 -10.38 0.77 -1.86
C THR A 226 -11.77 0.34 -1.41
N SER A 227 -12.01 0.28 -0.10
CA SER A 227 -13.35 0.02 0.46
C SER A 227 -14.39 1.06 0.03
N LEU A 228 -13.97 2.33 -0.11
CA LEU A 228 -14.83 3.42 -0.58
C LEU A 228 -15.16 3.27 -2.07
N TRP A 229 -14.19 2.91 -2.91
CA TRP A 229 -14.42 2.61 -4.33
C TRP A 229 -15.41 1.48 -4.52
N LEU A 230 -15.24 0.39 -3.77
CA LEU A 230 -16.16 -0.75 -3.80
C LEU A 230 -17.57 -0.34 -3.36
N SER A 231 -17.70 0.49 -2.31
CA SER A 231 -19.01 1.01 -1.89
C SER A 231 -19.71 1.84 -2.96
N ILE A 232 -18.95 2.61 -3.76
CA ILE A 232 -19.50 3.41 -4.87
C ILE A 232 -19.87 2.53 -6.07
N MET A 233 -19.07 1.50 -6.36
CA MET A 233 -19.26 0.63 -7.52
C MET A 233 -20.38 -0.38 -7.33
N PHE A 234 -20.47 -0.97 -6.14
CA PHE A 234 -21.38 -2.08 -5.83
C PHE A 234 -22.54 -1.68 -4.91
N GLU A 235 -22.62 -0.40 -4.52
CA GLU A 235 -23.71 0.20 -3.74
C GLU A 235 -23.95 -0.46 -2.36
N LEU A 236 -22.97 -1.20 -1.84
CA LEU A 236 -23.01 -1.72 -0.47
C LEU A 236 -22.39 -0.74 0.53
N PRO A 237 -22.81 -0.75 1.81
CA PRO A 237 -22.23 0.11 2.83
C PRO A 237 -20.71 -0.09 2.96
N TRP A 238 -19.95 1.01 2.97
CA TRP A 238 -18.48 1.02 3.07
C TRP A 238 -17.91 0.08 4.14
N ILE A 239 -18.60 0.00 5.27
CA ILE A 239 -18.19 -0.75 6.43
C ILE A 239 -18.13 -2.28 6.19
N VAL A 240 -18.91 -2.77 5.23
CA VAL A 240 -18.90 -4.17 4.78
C VAL A 240 -17.57 -4.51 4.14
N TYR A 241 -17.05 -3.64 3.28
CA TYR A 241 -15.78 -3.85 2.56
C TYR A 241 -14.56 -3.57 3.43
N MET A 242 -14.68 -2.67 4.41
CA MET A 242 -13.56 -2.34 5.29
C MET A 242 -13.11 -3.54 6.14
N ALA A 243 -14.06 -4.40 6.57
CA ALA A 243 -13.79 -5.54 7.44
C ALA A 243 -12.78 -6.56 6.87
N PRO A 244 -12.97 -7.13 5.66
CA PRO A 244 -11.98 -8.03 5.06
C PRO A 244 -10.65 -7.33 4.77
N ARG A 245 -10.68 -6.03 4.45
CA ARG A 245 -9.49 -5.24 4.14
C ARG A 245 -8.60 -4.99 5.35
N VAL A 246 -9.11 -5.00 6.58
CA VAL A 246 -8.23 -4.93 7.76
C VAL A 246 -7.36 -6.19 7.84
N VAL A 247 -7.95 -7.36 7.61
CA VAL A 247 -7.23 -8.64 7.67
C VAL A 247 -6.17 -8.71 6.57
N GLU A 248 -6.54 -8.27 5.36
CA GLU A 248 -5.61 -8.13 4.23
C GLU A 248 -4.48 -7.16 4.53
N ALA A 249 -4.77 -5.95 5.02
CA ALA A 249 -3.77 -4.95 5.33
C ALA A 249 -2.72 -5.48 6.32
N ILE A 250 -3.13 -6.20 7.36
CA ILE A 250 -2.21 -6.78 8.34
C ILE A 250 -1.29 -7.82 7.68
N LEU A 251 -1.84 -8.71 6.85
CA LEU A 251 -1.05 -9.72 6.13
C LEU A 251 -0.09 -9.06 5.12
N MET A 252 -0.57 -8.07 4.38
CA MET A 252 0.22 -7.36 3.37
C MET A 252 1.34 -6.53 4.01
N ILE A 253 1.11 -5.89 5.17
CA ILE A 253 2.16 -5.21 5.93
C ILE A 253 3.30 -6.19 6.24
N PHE A 254 2.99 -7.40 6.73
CA PHE A 254 4.01 -8.41 7.01
C PHE A 254 4.80 -8.79 5.75
N VAL A 255 4.08 -9.14 4.67
CA VAL A 255 4.68 -9.57 3.40
C VAL A 255 5.57 -8.48 2.81
N TYR A 256 5.09 -7.23 2.76
CA TYR A 256 5.85 -6.11 2.21
C TYR A 256 7.08 -5.77 3.04
N VAL A 257 7.00 -5.81 4.39
CA VAL A 257 8.18 -5.55 5.24
C VAL A 257 9.26 -6.62 4.99
N VAL A 258 8.88 -7.90 4.90
CA VAL A 258 9.82 -8.99 4.58
C VAL A 258 10.47 -8.78 3.22
N ILE A 259 9.68 -8.47 2.18
CA ILE A 259 10.19 -8.21 0.83
C ILE A 259 11.10 -6.97 0.82
N GLY A 260 10.72 -5.89 1.51
CA GLY A 260 11.52 -4.69 1.67
C GLY A 260 12.89 -4.99 2.27
N GLN A 261 12.95 -5.90 3.26
CA GLN A 261 14.22 -6.33 3.85
C GLN A 261 15.10 -7.10 2.86
N LEU A 262 14.52 -8.03 2.10
CA LEU A 262 15.24 -8.78 1.08
C LEU A 262 15.78 -7.86 -0.01
N LEU A 263 14.96 -6.92 -0.49
CA LEU A 263 15.35 -5.95 -1.50
C LEU A 263 16.45 -5.02 -1.00
N TYR A 264 16.40 -4.59 0.27
CA TYR A 264 17.47 -3.78 0.83
C TYR A 264 18.83 -4.50 0.78
N ARG A 265 18.86 -5.76 1.23
CA ARG A 265 20.09 -6.57 1.30
C ARG A 265 20.64 -6.93 -0.07
N LEU A 266 19.78 -7.24 -1.03
CA LEU A 266 20.18 -7.69 -2.36
C LEU A 266 20.55 -6.53 -3.29
N VAL A 267 19.81 -5.44 -3.24
CA VAL A 267 19.91 -4.34 -4.21
C VAL A 267 20.57 -3.11 -3.59
N PHE A 268 20.05 -2.64 -2.46
CA PHE A 268 20.43 -1.33 -1.91
C PHE A 268 21.77 -1.32 -1.19
N LYS A 269 22.17 -2.42 -0.55
CA LYS A 269 23.52 -2.54 0.04
C LYS A 269 24.61 -2.27 -1.01
N ARG A 270 24.38 -2.67 -2.27
CA ARG A 270 25.30 -2.45 -3.40
C ARG A 270 25.15 -1.05 -4.01
N LEU A 271 23.93 -0.55 -4.17
CA LEU A 271 23.69 0.78 -4.76
C LEU A 271 24.10 1.95 -3.84
N LEU A 272 23.89 1.85 -2.53
CA LEU A 272 24.31 2.88 -1.55
C LEU A 272 25.81 2.87 -1.27
N SER A 273 26.49 1.74 -1.48
CA SER A 273 27.96 1.66 -1.44
C SER A 273 28.59 2.55 -2.52
N ASN A 274 28.00 2.60 -3.73
CA ASN A 274 28.55 3.34 -4.86
C ASN A 274 28.17 4.84 -4.87
N TYR A 275 27.14 5.25 -4.13
CA TYR A 275 26.69 6.66 -4.10
C TYR A 275 27.65 7.59 -3.33
N HIS A 276 28.49 7.05 -2.43
CA HIS A 276 29.43 7.83 -1.64
C HIS A 276 30.78 8.11 -2.32
N GLU A 277 31.03 7.56 -3.51
CA GLU A 277 32.24 7.90 -4.28
C GLU A 277 32.04 9.10 -5.22
N GLN A 278 30.83 9.67 -5.30
CA GLN A 278 30.50 10.75 -6.24
C GLN A 278 29.90 12.01 -5.59
N SER A 279 29.90 12.12 -4.26
CA SER A 279 29.51 13.34 -3.52
C SER A 279 30.64 13.85 -2.66
#